data_AF-A0A645JAM5-F1
#
_entry.id   AF-A0A645JAM5-F1
#
_cell.length_a   1.000
_cell.length_b   1.000
_cell.length_c   1.000
_cell.angle_alpha   90.00
_cell.angle_beta   90.00
_cell.angle_gamma   90.00
#
_symmetry.space_group_name_H-M   'P 1'
#
loop_
_entity.id
_entity.type
_entity.pdbx_description
1 polymer ?
#
loop_
_entity_poly.entity_id
_entity_poly.type
_entity_poly.pdbx_seq_one_letter_code
_entity_poly.pdbx_strand_id
1 'polypeptide(L)'
;MRAAAKTYGWNLNYGGIALMWRGGCIIRSVFLGEIKKAFDKNPELTNLLLDPYFKNIIDASQDGWRRVCAAAVMNGIPVPAMMTALNYYDGYRTERLPANLLQAQRDYFGAHTYERTDRKRGEFYHTNWTGEGGNTSASTYVV
;
A
#
# COMPACT_ATOMS: atom_id res chain seq x y z
N MET A 1 -2.55 2.37 12.01
CA MET A 1 -2.46 3.37 13.09
C MET A 1 -2.27 4.79 12.54
N ARG A 2 -1.26 5.06 11.70
CA ARG A 2 -1.02 6.42 11.14
C ARG A 2 -2.23 7.06 10.44
N ALA A 3 -2.94 6.30 9.61
CA ALA A 3 -4.16 6.80 8.97
C ALA A 3 -5.22 7.23 10.00
N ALA A 4 -5.45 6.43 11.05
CA ALA A 4 -6.38 6.76 12.13
C ALA A 4 -5.92 8.00 12.92
N ALA A 5 -4.63 8.11 13.23
CA ALA A 5 -4.05 9.30 13.87
C ALA A 5 -4.37 10.58 13.08
N LYS A 6 -4.18 10.53 11.75
CA LYS A 6 -4.53 11.65 10.86
C LYS A 6 -6.02 11.95 10.87
N THR A 7 -6.87 10.92 10.72
CA THR A 7 -8.33 11.09 10.65
C THR A 7 -8.92 11.67 11.93
N TYR A 8 -8.43 11.24 13.09
CA TYR A 8 -8.98 11.60 14.39
C TYR A 8 -8.18 12.69 15.12
N GLY A 9 -7.14 13.24 14.50
CA GLY A 9 -6.28 14.25 15.12
C GLY A 9 -5.50 13.76 16.33
N TRP A 10 -5.24 12.45 16.43
CA TRP A 10 -4.49 11.88 17.55
C TRP A 10 -2.99 12.00 17.34
N ASN A 11 -2.28 12.43 18.38
CA ASN A 11 -0.82 12.40 18.41
C ASN A 11 -0.33 11.07 18.99
N LEU A 12 -0.20 10.05 18.15
CA LEU A 12 0.20 8.70 18.58
C LEU A 12 1.72 8.55 18.65
N ASN A 13 2.22 8.08 19.80
CA ASN A 13 3.61 7.68 19.96
C ASN A 13 3.82 6.23 19.51
N TYR A 14 4.20 6.01 18.24
CA TYR A 14 4.36 4.67 17.68
C TYR A 14 5.47 3.84 18.35
N GLY A 15 6.59 4.47 18.74
CA GLY A 15 7.66 3.81 19.48
C GLY A 15 7.19 3.36 20.87
N GLY A 16 6.43 4.21 21.56
CA GLY A 16 5.79 3.89 22.84
C GLY A 16 4.77 2.75 22.72
N ILE A 17 3.95 2.75 21.67
CA ILE A 17 3.01 1.65 21.39
C ILE A 17 3.76 0.33 21.17
N ALA A 18 4.82 0.34 20.35
CA ALA A 18 5.64 -0.86 20.12
C ALA A 18 6.29 -1.37 21.42
N LEU A 19 6.73 -0.47 22.30
CA LEU A 19 7.26 -0.81 23.63
C LEU A 19 6.19 -1.45 24.52
N MET A 20 4.97 -0.91 24.54
CA MET A 20 3.86 -1.48 25.32
C MET A 20 3.52 -2.92 24.88
N TRP A 21 3.69 -3.25 23.61
CA TRP A 21 3.52 -4.62 23.10
C TRP A 21 4.70 -5.55 23.41
N ARG A 22 5.81 -5.04 23.96
CA ARG A 22 6.97 -5.89 24.27
C ARG A 22 6.78 -6.70 25.56
N GLY A 23 5.98 -6.24 26.50
CA GLY A 23 5.76 -6.89 27.80
C GLY A 23 4.30 -7.26 28.02
N GLY A 24 4.04 -8.51 28.45
CA GLY A 24 2.71 -8.94 28.91
C GLY A 24 1.68 -9.30 27.83
N CYS A 25 1.82 -8.84 26.58
CA CYS A 25 0.88 -9.22 25.52
C CYS A 25 1.26 -10.54 24.82
N ILE A 26 0.31 -11.08 24.04
CA ILE A 26 0.46 -12.36 23.31
C ILE A 26 1.52 -12.25 22.20
N ILE A 27 1.62 -11.10 21.54
CA ILE A 27 2.52 -10.88 20.38
C ILE A 27 3.94 -10.44 20.76
N ARG A 28 4.30 -10.51 22.05
CA ARG A 28 5.60 -10.08 22.56
C ARG A 28 6.74 -10.78 21.81
N SER A 29 7.75 -10.02 21.40
CA SER A 29 8.90 -10.55 20.65
C SER A 29 10.07 -9.58 20.67
N VAL A 30 11.28 -10.08 20.36
CA VAL A 30 12.46 -9.24 20.11
C VAL A 30 12.23 -8.29 18.93
N PHE A 31 11.46 -8.74 17.93
CA PHE A 31 11.07 -7.97 16.74
C PHE A 31 10.41 -6.62 17.09
N LEU A 32 9.58 -6.56 18.13
CA LEU A 32 8.97 -5.30 18.58
C LEU A 32 10.00 -4.28 19.10
N GLY A 33 11.14 -4.75 19.60
CA GLY A 33 12.26 -3.90 19.98
C GLY A 33 12.87 -3.17 18.78
N GLU A 34 12.95 -3.84 17.63
CA GLU A 34 13.44 -3.24 16.38
C GLU A 34 12.45 -2.21 15.82
N ILE A 35 11.14 -2.46 15.95
CA ILE A 35 10.10 -1.46 15.60
C ILE A 35 10.26 -0.21 16.46
N LYS A 36 10.45 -0.39 17.78
CA LYS A 36 10.69 0.74 18.68
C LYS A 36 11.93 1.52 18.23
N LYS A 37 13.06 0.86 17.98
CA LYS A 37 14.30 1.51 17.53
C LYS A 37 14.10 2.30 16.24
N ALA A 38 13.34 1.77 15.28
CA ALA A 38 13.04 2.47 14.03
C ALA A 38 12.28 3.79 14.27
N PHE A 39 11.28 3.78 15.16
CA PHE A 39 10.53 4.98 15.52
C PHE A 39 11.27 5.91 16.49
N ASP A 40 12.17 5.41 17.34
CA ASP A 40 13.08 6.24 18.14
C ASP A 40 14.02 7.02 17.22
N LYS A 41 14.52 6.38 16.16
CA LYS A 41 15.39 7.01 15.16
C LYS A 41 14.64 8.00 14.27
N ASN A 42 13.43 7.67 13.86
CA ASN A 42 12.58 8.53 13.04
C ASN A 42 11.11 8.44 13.49
N PRO A 43 10.65 9.36 14.36
CA PRO A 43 9.25 9.40 14.80
C PRO A 43 8.26 9.61 13.65
N GLU A 44 8.69 10.27 12.58
CA GLU A 44 7.90 10.59 11.39
C GLU A 44 7.92 9.49 10.32
N LEU A 45 8.47 8.31 10.64
CA LEU A 45 8.55 7.19 9.72
C LEU A 45 7.17 6.83 9.17
N THR A 46 7.06 6.85 7.85
CA THR A 46 5.77 6.69 7.17
C THR A 46 5.36 5.24 6.99
N ASN A 47 6.34 4.35 6.87
CA ASN A 47 6.20 2.90 6.74
C ASN A 47 7.47 2.21 7.27
N LEU A 48 7.32 1.10 7.99
CA LEU A 48 8.45 0.33 8.53
C LEU A 48 9.40 -0.22 7.45
N LEU A 49 8.88 -0.49 6.24
CA LEU A 49 9.69 -0.96 5.12
C LEU A 49 10.74 0.06 4.64
N LEU A 50 10.64 1.33 5.07
CA LEU A 50 11.59 2.38 4.73
C LEU A 50 12.72 2.53 5.76
N ASP A 51 12.60 1.91 6.93
CA ASP A 51 13.69 1.88 7.89
C ASP A 51 14.79 0.90 7.41
N PRO A 52 16.09 1.27 7.50
CA PRO A 52 17.18 0.45 6.98
C PRO A 52 17.24 -0.97 7.54
N TYR A 53 16.88 -1.20 8.81
CA TYR A 53 16.93 -2.54 9.39
C TYR A 53 15.93 -3.46 8.68
N PHE A 54 14.66 -3.04 8.60
CA PHE A 54 13.61 -3.84 7.96
C PHE A 54 13.83 -3.98 6.46
N LYS A 55 14.25 -2.90 5.79
CA LYS A 55 14.60 -2.95 4.36
C LYS A 55 15.63 -4.03 4.07
N ASN A 56 16.74 -4.04 4.81
CA ASN A 56 17.83 -5.00 4.60
C ASN A 56 17.38 -6.44 4.84
N ILE A 57 16.54 -6.68 5.85
CA ILE A 57 15.98 -8.01 6.13
C ILE A 57 15.11 -8.49 4.96
N ILE A 58 14.22 -7.63 4.46
CA ILE A 58 13.34 -7.99 3.33
C ILE A 58 14.16 -8.23 2.07
N ASP A 59 15.12 -7.35 1.77
CA ASP A 59 15.99 -7.49 0.59
C ASP A 59 16.78 -8.81 0.63
N ALA A 60 17.28 -9.22 1.80
CA ALA A 60 17.98 -10.49 1.97
C ALA A 60 17.06 -11.73 1.95
N SER A 61 15.77 -11.56 2.29
CA SER A 61 14.83 -12.68 2.46
C SER A 61 13.95 -12.94 1.24
N GLN A 62 13.75 -11.94 0.37
CA GLN A 62 12.71 -11.98 -0.66
C GLN A 62 12.85 -13.15 -1.66
N ASP A 63 14.08 -13.56 -2.00
CA ASP A 63 14.27 -14.67 -2.94
C ASP A 63 13.83 -16.01 -2.34
N GLY A 64 14.15 -16.25 -1.06
CA GLY A 64 13.69 -17.42 -0.33
C GLY A 64 12.18 -17.41 -0.15
N TRP A 65 11.64 -16.24 0.20
CA TRP A 65 10.20 -16.02 0.32
C TRP A 65 9.46 -16.37 -0.99
N ARG A 66 9.95 -15.90 -2.13
CA ARG A 66 9.38 -16.21 -3.46
C ARG A 66 9.42 -17.70 -3.77
N ARG A 67 10.55 -18.38 -3.49
CA ARG A 67 10.66 -19.84 -3.70
C ARG A 67 9.63 -20.62 -2.88
N VAL A 68 9.40 -20.23 -1.63
CA VAL A 68 8.38 -20.85 -0.78
C VAL A 68 6.98 -20.61 -1.34
N CYS A 69 6.65 -19.37 -1.73
CA CYS A 69 5.36 -19.06 -2.35
C CYS A 69 5.13 -19.85 -3.65
N ALA A 70 6.13 -19.92 -4.52
CA ALA A 70 6.04 -20.65 -5.78
C ALA A 70 5.85 -22.16 -5.54
N ALA A 71 6.64 -22.76 -4.64
CA ALA A 71 6.49 -24.16 -4.29
C ALA A 71 5.11 -24.46 -3.70
N ALA A 72 4.59 -23.58 -2.82
CA ALA A 72 3.26 -23.75 -2.26
C ALA A 72 2.17 -23.76 -3.35
N VAL A 73 2.22 -22.81 -4.30
CA VAL A 73 1.27 -22.76 -5.43
C VAL A 73 1.36 -24.02 -6.29
N MET A 74 2.58 -24.44 -6.68
CA MET A 74 2.78 -25.61 -7.53
C MET A 74 2.30 -26.92 -6.89
N ASN A 75 2.25 -26.98 -5.55
CA ASN A 75 1.81 -28.15 -4.80
C ASN A 75 0.38 -28.01 -4.24
N GLY A 76 -0.35 -26.96 -4.60
CA GLY A 76 -1.71 -26.74 -4.11
C GLY A 76 -1.82 -26.48 -2.60
N ILE A 77 -0.74 -25.97 -1.97
CA ILE A 77 -0.70 -25.67 -0.54
C ILE A 77 -1.16 -24.22 -0.30
N PRO A 78 -2.22 -23.99 0.49
CA PRO A 78 -2.73 -22.64 0.73
C PRO A 78 -1.80 -21.86 1.69
N VAL A 79 -1.21 -20.75 1.21
CA VAL A 79 -0.37 -19.84 2.00
C VAL A 79 -0.85 -18.38 1.92
N PRO A 80 -2.10 -18.08 2.32
CA PRO A 80 -2.74 -16.79 2.06
C PRO A 80 -1.98 -15.60 2.66
N ALA A 81 -1.52 -15.72 3.91
CA ALA A 81 -0.75 -14.68 4.59
C ALA A 81 0.59 -14.40 3.89
N MET A 82 1.27 -15.45 3.44
CA MET A 82 2.58 -15.35 2.78
C MET A 82 2.45 -14.72 1.39
N MET A 83 1.45 -15.15 0.60
CA MET A 83 1.18 -14.60 -0.72
C MET A 83 0.71 -13.14 -0.65
N THR A 84 -0.23 -12.82 0.25
CA THR A 84 -0.73 -11.43 0.34
C THR A 84 0.34 -10.46 0.82
N ALA A 85 1.24 -10.88 1.72
CA ALA A 85 2.36 -10.06 2.14
C ALA A 85 3.33 -9.82 0.97
N LEU A 86 3.58 -10.83 0.12
CA LEU A 86 4.46 -10.70 -1.05
C LEU A 86 3.85 -9.76 -2.09
N ASN A 87 2.57 -9.94 -2.38
CA ASN A 87 1.81 -9.07 -3.27
C ASN A 87 1.77 -7.62 -2.76
N TYR A 88 1.62 -7.42 -1.44
CA TYR A 88 1.70 -6.07 -0.85
C TYR A 88 3.10 -5.47 -1.02
N TYR A 89 4.16 -6.23 -0.73
CA TYR A 89 5.54 -5.75 -0.88
C TYR A 89 5.84 -5.35 -2.34
N ASP A 90 5.51 -6.23 -3.30
CA ASP A 90 5.70 -5.96 -4.72
C ASP A 90 4.82 -4.80 -5.21
N GLY A 91 3.58 -4.71 -4.72
CA GLY A 91 2.69 -3.59 -5.01
C GLY A 91 3.23 -2.27 -4.48
N TYR A 92 3.71 -2.25 -3.23
CA TYR A 92 4.17 -1.04 -2.55
C TYR A 92 5.46 -0.47 -3.16
N ARG A 93 6.38 -1.32 -3.62
CA ARG A 93 7.64 -0.89 -4.24
C ARG A 93 7.52 -0.57 -5.74
N THR A 94 6.36 -0.79 -6.35
CA THR A 94 6.13 -0.55 -7.78
C THR A 94 5.63 0.88 -7.98
N GLU A 95 6.42 1.69 -8.68
CA GLU A 95 6.06 3.09 -8.98
C GLU A 95 4.78 3.20 -9.82
N ARG A 96 4.60 2.31 -10.81
CA ARG A 96 3.46 2.30 -11.72
C ARG A 96 2.71 0.99 -11.64
N LEU A 97 1.60 1.01 -10.90
CA LEU A 97 0.67 -0.12 -10.80
C LEU A 97 -0.33 -0.12 -11.96
N PRO A 98 -0.95 -1.29 -12.26
CA PRO A 98 -1.98 -1.41 -13.30
C PRO A 98 -3.31 -0.71 -12.96
N ALA A 99 -3.34 0.12 -11.92
CA ALA A 99 -4.51 0.92 -11.54
C ALA A 99 -4.92 1.96 -12.62
N ASN A 100 -4.02 2.27 -13.56
CA ASN A 100 -4.36 3.07 -14.74
C ASN A 100 -5.40 2.37 -15.62
N LEU A 101 -5.33 1.04 -15.78
CA LEU A 101 -6.36 0.29 -16.51
C LEU A 101 -7.70 0.32 -15.77
N LEU A 102 -7.67 0.23 -14.44
CA LEU A 102 -8.88 0.38 -13.62
C LEU A 102 -9.53 1.76 -13.82
N GLN A 103 -8.73 2.84 -13.85
CA GLN A 103 -9.26 4.17 -14.15
C GLN A 103 -9.82 4.27 -15.57
N ALA A 104 -9.14 3.70 -16.58
CA ALA A 104 -9.65 3.65 -17.95
C ALA A 104 -10.97 2.88 -18.05
N GLN A 105 -11.10 1.74 -17.38
CA GLN A 105 -12.35 0.96 -17.32
C GLN A 105 -13.49 1.78 -16.72
N ARG A 106 -13.26 2.41 -15.56
CA ARG A 106 -14.26 3.26 -14.90
C ARG A 106 -14.70 4.43 -15.77
N ASP A 107 -13.78 5.06 -16.49
CA ASP A 107 -14.12 6.12 -17.42
C ASP A 107 -14.88 5.60 -18.65
N TYR A 108 -14.52 4.41 -19.15
CA TYR A 108 -15.18 3.75 -20.28
C TYR A 108 -16.66 3.49 -20.01
N PHE A 109 -16.99 2.74 -18.95
CA PHE A 109 -18.37 2.28 -18.72
C PHE A 109 -19.21 3.25 -17.89
N GLY A 110 -18.59 4.25 -17.26
CA GLY A 110 -19.26 5.11 -16.28
C GLY A 110 -18.86 6.58 -16.31
N ALA A 111 -18.08 7.01 -17.32
CA ALA A 111 -17.65 8.39 -17.50
C ALA A 111 -17.08 9.04 -16.20
N HIS A 112 -16.41 8.22 -15.38
CA HIS A 112 -15.93 8.58 -14.06
C HIS A 112 -14.67 9.46 -14.06
N THR A 113 -14.15 9.80 -15.24
CA THR A 113 -12.92 10.57 -15.45
C THR A 113 -11.66 9.88 -14.88
N TYR A 114 -10.49 10.41 -15.25
CA TYR A 114 -9.21 9.98 -14.71
C TYR A 114 -8.19 11.14 -14.74
N GLU A 115 -7.12 11.02 -13.95
CA GLU A 115 -5.99 11.94 -13.99
C GLU A 115 -4.87 11.39 -14.90
N ARG A 116 -4.12 12.30 -15.52
CA ARG A 116 -2.97 11.95 -16.37
C ARG A 116 -1.64 12.27 -15.69
N THR A 117 -0.59 11.54 -16.06
CA THR A 117 0.76 11.71 -15.49
C THR A 117 1.53 12.87 -16.11
N ASP A 118 1.15 13.32 -17.30
CA ASP A 118 1.73 14.46 -18.01
C ASP A 118 1.01 15.78 -17.72
N ARG A 119 0.06 15.79 -16.77
CA ARG A 119 -0.80 16.92 -16.43
C ARG A 119 -0.74 17.21 -14.93
N LYS A 120 -1.20 18.39 -14.52
CA LYS A 120 -1.19 18.75 -13.10
C LYS A 120 -2.15 17.85 -12.33
N ARG A 121 -1.75 17.48 -11.12
CA ARG A 121 -2.59 16.72 -10.19
C ARG A 121 -3.90 17.47 -9.92
N GLY A 122 -5.02 16.76 -9.92
CA GLY A 122 -6.36 17.34 -9.76
C GLY A 122 -7.04 17.75 -11.06
N GLU A 123 -6.38 17.65 -12.21
CA GLU A 123 -7.02 17.79 -13.52
C GLU A 123 -7.62 16.45 -13.98
N PHE A 124 -8.94 16.44 -14.21
CA PHE A 124 -9.69 15.24 -14.59
C PHE A 124 -10.08 15.26 -16.06
N TYR A 125 -9.95 14.11 -16.70
CA TYR A 125 -10.19 13.93 -18.13
C TYR A 125 -11.23 12.84 -18.33
N HIS A 126 -12.18 13.10 -19.22
CA HIS A 126 -13.06 12.07 -19.78
C HIS A 126 -12.61 11.78 -21.23
N THR A 127 -12.61 10.52 -21.62
CA THR A 127 -12.34 10.11 -23.01
C THR A 127 -13.60 9.48 -23.60
N ASN A 128 -13.99 9.90 -24.80
CA ASN A 128 -14.98 9.17 -25.58
C ASN A 128 -14.34 7.90 -26.15
N TRP A 129 -14.42 6.81 -25.40
CA TRP A 129 -13.77 5.54 -25.75
C TRP A 129 -14.45 4.78 -26.89
N THR A 130 -15.74 5.00 -27.12
CA THR A 130 -16.51 4.30 -28.16
C THR A 130 -16.46 5.03 -29.51
N GLY A 131 -16.06 6.31 -29.53
CA GLY A 131 -16.09 7.16 -30.73
C GLY A 131 -17.49 7.68 -31.08
N GLU A 132 -18.54 7.06 -30.51
CA GLU A 132 -19.95 7.42 -30.70
C GLU A 132 -20.58 8.02 -29.44
N GLY A 133 -19.87 7.98 -28.30
CA GLY A 133 -20.30 8.60 -27.06
C GLY A 133 -20.20 10.13 -27.09
N GLY A 134 -20.98 10.82 -26.25
CA GLY A 134 -20.81 12.26 -26.04
C GLY A 134 -19.59 12.59 -25.18
N ASN A 135 -19.30 13.89 -25.00
CA ASN A 135 -18.28 14.38 -24.07
C ASN A 135 -18.80 14.48 -22.61
N THR A 136 -19.87 13.75 -22.29
CA THR A 136 -20.56 13.84 -21.00
C THR A 136 -19.83 13.02 -19.95
N SER A 137 -19.32 13.67 -18.91
CA SER A 137 -18.77 13.03 -17.73
C SER A 137 -19.82 12.84 -16.62
N ALA A 138 -19.64 11.82 -15.78
CA ALA A 138 -20.44 11.60 -14.56
C ALA A 138 -20.09 12.59 -13.42
N SER A 139 -19.47 13.72 -13.76
CA SER A 139 -19.23 14.82 -12.83
C SER A 139 -20.55 15.41 -12.38
N THR A 140 -20.64 15.79 -11.11
CA THR A 140 -21.79 16.51 -10.57
C THR A 140 -22.07 17.77 -11.38
N TYR A 141 -23.33 17.99 -11.76
CA TYR A 141 -23.77 19.29 -12.26
C TYR A 141 -23.44 20.33 -11.19
N VAL A 142 -22.56 21.27 -11.51
CA VAL A 142 -22.39 22.47 -10.70
C VAL A 142 -23.64 23.30 -10.96
N VAL A 143 -24.55 23.34 -9.98
CA VAL A 143 -25.63 24.33 -9.93
C VAL A 143 -25.05 25.64 -9.45
#